data_AF-W5XK71-F1
#
_entry.id   AF-W5XK71-F1
#
_cell.length_a   1.000
_cell.length_b   1.000
_cell.length_c   1.000
_cell.angle_alpha   90.00
_cell.angle_beta   90.00
_cell.angle_gamma   90.00
#
_symmetry.space_group_name_H-M   'P 1'
#
loop_
_entity.id
_entity.type
_entity.pdbx_description
1 polymer ?
#
loop_
_entity_poly.entity_id
_entity_poly.type
_entity_poly.pdbx_seq_one_letter_code
_entity_poly.pdbx_strand_id
1 'polypeptide(L)'
;LEANDVGIIILGKFDDIREGDQVKRTGRVMEVPVGDALIGRVVNPLGQAVDGLGEIKTDKTRPIESQAPGVMDRQSVDQPLQTGIKSIDALVPIGRGQRELIIGDRKTGKTALALDTIINQKGQDVICIYVAIGQKESTVKNSVETLKRYGAMDYTIVVEAGPSEPAPMLYIAPYAGTAMGEEFMYNGKDVLIVFDDLSKQAVAYREISLLLRRPPGREAYPGDVFYLHSRLLERSAKLSDKLGGGSMTAIPFIETQAGDISAYIPTNVISITDGQIFLEADLFNSGTRPAINAGESVSRVGG
;
A
#
# COMPACT_ATOMS: atom_id res chain seq x y z
N LEU A 1 -13.38 -18.72 13.42
CA LEU A 1 -14.61 -19.14 14.12
C LEU A 1 -14.45 -20.62 14.39
N GLU A 2 -14.18 -20.96 15.64
CA GLU A 2 -14.18 -22.35 16.08
C GLU A 2 -15.58 -22.73 16.56
N ALA A 3 -15.81 -24.00 16.89
CA ALA A 3 -17.15 -24.49 17.24
C ALA A 3 -17.73 -23.77 18.47
N ASN A 4 -16.88 -23.43 19.45
CA ASN A 4 -17.30 -22.84 20.71
C ASN A 4 -16.71 -21.44 20.96
N ASP A 5 -15.65 -21.08 20.24
CA ASP A 5 -14.86 -19.88 20.50
C ASP A 5 -14.63 -19.03 19.24
N VAL A 6 -14.42 -17.73 19.47
CA VAL A 6 -14.11 -16.76 18.42
C VAL A 6 -12.73 -16.17 18.69
N GLY A 7 -11.76 -16.49 17.83
CA GLY A 7 -10.48 -15.79 17.80
C GLY A 7 -10.68 -14.34 17.33
N ILE A 8 -10.44 -13.37 18.21
CA ILE A 8 -10.55 -11.94 17.92
C ILE A 8 -9.15 -11.34 17.91
N ILE A 9 -8.85 -10.62 16.83
CA ILE A 9 -7.63 -9.85 16.70
C ILE A 9 -7.92 -8.43 17.19
N ILE A 10 -7.10 -7.89 18.08
CA ILE A 10 -7.30 -6.57 18.68
C ILE A 10 -6.66 -5.48 17.80
N LEU A 11 -7.46 -4.49 17.42
CA LEU A 11 -7.07 -3.35 16.58
C LEU A 11 -6.81 -2.10 17.44
N GLY A 12 -5.78 -2.15 18.27
CA GLY A 12 -5.39 -1.04 19.15
C GLY A 12 -4.75 -1.51 20.45
N LYS A 13 -4.80 -0.67 21.48
CA LYS A 13 -4.27 -0.99 22.81
C LYS A 13 -4.99 -2.20 23.40
N PHE A 14 -4.23 -3.15 23.92
CA PHE A 14 -4.73 -4.39 24.49
C PHE A 14 -4.43 -4.54 26.00
N ASP A 15 -3.66 -3.63 26.59
CA ASP A 15 -3.19 -3.71 27.99
C ASP A 15 -4.33 -3.75 29.02
N ASP A 16 -5.46 -3.10 28.70
CA ASP A 16 -6.61 -2.99 29.60
C ASP A 16 -7.63 -4.14 29.44
N ILE A 17 -7.44 -5.03 28.45
CA ILE A 17 -8.39 -6.12 28.16
C ILE A 17 -8.18 -7.28 29.14
N ARG A 18 -9.28 -7.75 29.74
CA ARG A 18 -9.28 -8.79 30.78
C ARG A 18 -10.22 -9.93 30.44
N GLU A 19 -9.96 -11.08 31.05
CA GLU A 19 -10.87 -12.22 31.01
C GLU A 19 -12.22 -11.84 31.65
N GLY A 20 -13.32 -12.19 30.96
CA GLY A 20 -14.67 -11.86 31.39
C GLY A 20 -15.20 -10.51 30.88
N ASP A 21 -14.39 -9.71 30.18
CA ASP A 21 -14.84 -8.46 29.59
C ASP A 21 -15.96 -8.68 28.56
N GLN A 22 -16.93 -7.77 28.54
CA GLN A 22 -18.07 -7.85 27.63
C GLN A 22 -17.68 -7.41 26.22
N VAL A 23 -17.75 -8.34 25.26
CA VAL A 23 -17.56 -8.05 23.83
C VAL A 23 -18.91 -7.83 23.14
N LYS A 24 -19.00 -6.81 22.29
CA LYS A 24 -20.21 -6.50 21.51
C LYS A 24 -19.93 -6.62 20.02
N ARG A 25 -20.83 -7.29 19.29
CA ARG A 25 -20.79 -7.32 17.82
C ARG A 25 -21.25 -5.97 17.27
N THR A 26 -20.54 -5.47 16.27
CA THR A 26 -20.89 -4.21 15.57
C THR A 26 -21.99 -4.41 14.53
N GLY A 27 -22.29 -5.65 14.13
CA GLY A 27 -23.25 -5.97 13.06
C GLY A 27 -22.77 -5.61 11.66
N ARG A 28 -21.53 -5.12 11.53
CA ARG A 28 -20.91 -4.67 10.27
C ARG A 28 -19.66 -5.47 10.00
N VAL A 29 -19.33 -5.61 8.73
CA VAL A 29 -17.99 -6.07 8.33
C VAL A 29 -16.97 -4.98 8.65
N MET A 30 -15.68 -5.32 8.57
CA MET A 30 -14.63 -4.34 8.82
C MET A 30 -14.62 -3.30 7.70
N GLU A 31 -14.90 -2.05 8.06
CA GLU A 31 -15.02 -0.91 7.15
C GLU A 31 -14.16 0.26 7.62
N VAL A 32 -13.74 1.10 6.69
CA VAL A 32 -13.03 2.36 6.95
C VAL A 32 -13.80 3.54 6.35
N PRO A 33 -13.73 4.74 6.97
CA PRO A 33 -14.25 5.95 6.35
C PRO A 33 -13.51 6.24 5.04
N VAL A 34 -14.22 6.77 4.05
CA VAL A 34 -13.67 7.12 2.72
C VAL A 34 -14.17 8.50 2.25
N GLY A 35 -13.61 9.00 1.14
CA GLY A 35 -14.07 10.22 0.46
C GLY A 35 -13.15 11.43 0.66
N ASP A 36 -13.53 12.53 0.02
CA ASP A 36 -12.71 13.73 -0.17
C ASP A 36 -12.18 14.34 1.14
N ALA A 37 -12.90 14.16 2.25
CA ALA A 37 -12.50 14.66 3.57
C ALA A 37 -11.19 14.06 4.10
N LEU A 38 -10.71 12.95 3.51
CA LEU A 38 -9.42 12.35 3.82
C LEU A 38 -8.25 13.00 3.08
N ILE A 39 -8.51 13.71 1.99
CA ILE A 39 -7.44 14.35 1.19
C ILE A 39 -6.75 15.40 2.06
N GLY A 40 -5.41 15.37 2.07
CA GLY A 40 -4.59 16.24 2.90
C GLY A 40 -4.45 15.79 4.36
N ARG A 41 -5.01 14.64 4.74
CA ARG A 41 -4.99 14.14 6.11
C ARG A 41 -3.99 13.01 6.32
N VAL A 42 -3.53 12.88 7.57
CA VAL A 42 -2.83 11.69 8.04
C VAL A 42 -3.77 10.91 8.94
N VAL A 43 -4.00 9.63 8.62
CA VAL A 43 -4.94 8.74 9.32
C VAL A 43 -4.28 7.43 9.72
N ASN A 44 -4.79 6.83 10.78
CA ASN A 44 -4.47 5.44 11.09
C ASN A 44 -5.27 4.46 10.20
N PRO A 45 -4.99 3.15 10.24
CA PRO A 45 -5.70 2.15 9.45
C PRO A 45 -7.21 2.01 9.73
N LEU A 46 -7.71 2.59 10.81
CA LEU A 46 -9.15 2.66 11.13
C LEU A 46 -9.79 3.94 10.54
N GLY A 47 -9.01 4.78 9.86
CA GLY A 47 -9.43 6.06 9.30
C GLY A 47 -9.58 7.19 10.32
N GLN A 48 -9.02 7.03 11.51
CA GLN A 48 -9.00 8.07 12.54
C GLN A 48 -7.84 9.04 12.27
N ALA A 49 -8.08 10.34 12.40
CA ALA A 49 -7.05 11.35 12.20
C ALA A 49 -5.93 11.25 13.26
N VAL A 50 -4.68 11.28 12.82
CA VAL A 50 -3.48 11.29 13.68
C VAL A 50 -2.61 12.53 13.47
N ASP A 51 -3.02 13.46 12.60
CA ASP A 51 -2.32 14.71 12.28
C ASP A 51 -2.59 15.88 13.25
N GLY A 52 -3.55 15.73 14.17
CA GLY A 52 -3.96 16.79 15.09
C GLY A 52 -4.79 17.90 14.45
N LEU A 53 -5.29 17.73 13.22
CA LEU A 53 -6.11 18.72 12.50
C LEU A 53 -7.63 18.59 12.76
N GLY A 54 -8.01 17.87 13.82
CA GLY A 54 -9.40 17.60 14.19
C GLY A 54 -9.98 16.36 13.50
N GLU A 55 -11.26 16.09 13.77
CA GLU A 55 -11.94 14.89 13.25
C GLU A 55 -12.15 14.94 11.73
N ILE A 56 -12.23 13.77 11.10
CA ILE A 56 -12.57 13.63 9.69
C ILE A 56 -14.08 13.44 9.60
N LYS A 57 -14.74 14.34 8.88
CA LYS A 57 -16.20 14.33 8.69
C LYS A 57 -16.52 13.71 7.34
N THR A 58 -16.85 12.43 7.34
CA THR A 58 -17.39 11.71 6.18
C THR A 58 -18.53 10.81 6.63
N ASP A 59 -19.53 10.66 5.78
CA ASP A 59 -20.68 9.77 5.94
C ASP A 59 -20.53 8.45 5.15
N LYS A 60 -19.48 8.34 4.33
CA LYS A 60 -19.20 7.16 3.51
C LYS A 60 -18.19 6.24 4.19
N THR A 61 -18.45 4.94 4.06
CA THR A 61 -17.52 3.88 4.46
C THR A 61 -17.36 2.85 3.34
N ARG A 62 -16.23 2.15 3.32
CA ARG A 62 -16.03 0.98 2.45
C ARG A 62 -15.43 -0.18 3.24
N PRO A 63 -15.80 -1.43 2.93
CA PRO A 63 -15.16 -2.61 3.49
C PRO A 63 -13.67 -2.64 3.15
N ILE A 64 -12.82 -3.01 4.11
CA ILE A 64 -11.39 -3.21 3.83
C ILE A 64 -11.13 -4.48 3.02
N GLU A 65 -12.04 -5.45 3.11
CA GLU A 65 -12.08 -6.67 2.29
C GLU A 65 -13.16 -6.49 1.22
N SER A 66 -12.73 -6.30 -0.02
CA SER A 66 -13.60 -6.15 -1.19
C SER A 66 -13.10 -7.06 -2.31
N GLN A 67 -14.02 -7.50 -3.17
CA GLN A 67 -13.65 -8.24 -4.37
C GLN A 67 -12.93 -7.31 -5.35
N ALA A 68 -11.88 -7.83 -5.98
CA ALA A 68 -11.20 -7.14 -7.07
C ALA A 68 -12.12 -7.08 -8.31
N PRO A 69 -11.95 -6.06 -9.18
CA PRO A 69 -12.67 -6.01 -10.46
C PRO A 69 -12.41 -7.28 -11.27
N GLY A 70 -13.47 -7.88 -11.83
CA GLY A 70 -13.38 -9.07 -12.67
C GLY A 70 -12.73 -8.76 -14.02
N VAL A 71 -12.44 -9.81 -14.79
CA VAL A 71 -11.79 -9.66 -16.11
C VAL A 71 -12.59 -8.75 -17.06
N MET A 72 -13.92 -8.87 -17.06
CA MET A 72 -14.81 -8.07 -17.91
C MET A 72 -15.02 -6.63 -17.41
N ASP A 73 -14.64 -6.36 -16.16
CA ASP A 73 -14.80 -5.06 -15.51
C ASP A 73 -13.59 -4.16 -15.75
N ARG A 74 -12.49 -4.72 -16.28
CA ARG A 74 -11.23 -4.03 -16.54
C ARG A 74 -11.12 -3.59 -18.00
N GLN A 75 -10.22 -2.65 -18.24
CA GLN A 75 -9.73 -2.29 -19.57
C GLN A 75 -8.21 -2.30 -19.61
N SER A 76 -7.64 -2.34 -20.83
CA SER A 76 -6.19 -2.27 -21.03
C SER A 76 -5.62 -0.96 -20.49
N VAL A 77 -4.45 -1.04 -19.87
CA VAL A 77 -3.70 0.12 -19.41
C VAL A 77 -3.10 0.83 -20.63
N ASP A 78 -3.58 2.04 -20.91
CA ASP A 78 -3.27 2.82 -22.13
C ASP A 78 -2.88 4.28 -21.85
N GLN A 79 -2.87 4.68 -20.58
CA GLN A 79 -2.57 6.04 -20.14
C GLN A 79 -1.35 6.04 -19.23
N PRO A 80 -0.37 6.94 -19.44
CA PRO A 80 0.82 6.98 -18.61
C PRO A 80 0.53 7.56 -17.22
N LEU A 81 1.20 7.01 -16.21
CA LEU A 81 1.41 7.64 -14.91
C LEU A 81 2.83 8.18 -14.87
N GLN A 82 2.99 9.46 -15.15
CA GLN A 82 4.30 10.10 -15.27
C GLN A 82 4.95 10.24 -13.90
N THR A 83 6.13 9.64 -13.71
CA THR A 83 6.88 9.74 -12.45
C THR A 83 7.73 11.00 -12.38
N GLY A 84 8.10 11.59 -13.53
CA GLY A 84 9.04 12.69 -13.62
C GLY A 84 10.49 12.24 -13.53
N ILE A 85 10.73 10.93 -13.43
CA ILE A 85 12.04 10.30 -13.28
C ILE A 85 12.40 9.69 -14.62
N LYS A 86 13.32 10.35 -15.35
CA LYS A 86 13.71 9.97 -16.72
C LYS A 86 14.01 8.48 -16.91
N SER A 87 14.70 7.86 -15.96
CA SER A 87 15.06 6.44 -16.05
C SER A 87 13.84 5.52 -15.91
N ILE A 88 12.81 5.90 -15.14
CA ILE A 88 11.57 5.15 -15.03
C ILE A 88 10.72 5.42 -16.27
N ASP A 89 10.40 6.69 -16.55
CA ASP A 89 9.47 7.06 -17.62
C ASP A 89 9.96 6.63 -19.03
N ALA A 90 11.27 6.47 -19.22
CA ALA A 90 11.85 6.03 -20.50
C ALA A 90 12.12 4.52 -20.60
N LEU A 91 12.53 3.85 -19.50
CA LEU A 91 12.97 2.44 -19.55
C LEU A 91 11.96 1.47 -18.96
N VAL A 92 11.22 1.91 -17.94
CA VAL A 92 10.29 1.10 -17.15
C VAL A 92 9.01 1.91 -16.93
N PRO A 93 8.29 2.28 -18.00
CA PRO A 93 7.14 3.19 -17.89
C PRO A 93 6.02 2.55 -17.06
N ILE A 94 5.33 3.39 -16.29
CA ILE A 94 4.19 3.00 -15.44
C ILE A 94 2.91 3.58 -16.04
N GLY A 95 1.88 2.76 -16.16
CA GLY A 95 0.55 3.18 -16.63
C GLY A 95 -0.50 3.32 -15.51
N ARG A 96 -1.58 4.04 -15.80
CA ARG A 96 -2.76 4.22 -14.96
C ARG A 96 -3.52 2.88 -14.82
N GLY A 97 -3.51 2.30 -13.63
CA GLY A 97 -4.01 0.95 -13.32
C GLY A 97 -2.96 -0.16 -13.27
N GLN A 98 -1.68 0.15 -13.51
CA GLN A 98 -0.56 -0.81 -13.41
C GLN A 98 -0.14 -1.05 -11.95
N ARG A 99 0.47 -2.21 -11.68
CA ARG A 99 1.09 -2.52 -10.38
C ARG A 99 2.60 -2.68 -10.58
N GLU A 100 3.37 -1.66 -10.21
CA GLU A 100 4.82 -1.63 -10.44
C GLU A 100 5.59 -1.75 -9.12
N LEU A 101 6.27 -2.89 -8.92
CA LEU A 101 7.05 -3.14 -7.70
C LEU A 101 8.29 -2.24 -7.64
N ILE A 102 8.53 -1.54 -6.54
CA ILE A 102 9.86 -0.98 -6.23
C ILE A 102 10.52 -1.88 -5.19
N ILE A 103 11.58 -2.57 -5.61
CA ILE A 103 12.30 -3.54 -4.79
C ILE A 103 13.76 -3.15 -4.67
N GLY A 104 14.33 -3.35 -3.49
CA GLY A 104 15.76 -3.18 -3.28
C GLY A 104 16.11 -3.05 -1.82
N ASP A 105 17.40 -2.89 -1.56
CA ASP A 105 17.94 -2.86 -0.21
C ASP A 105 17.52 -1.61 0.56
N ARG A 106 17.75 -1.63 1.87
CA ARG A 106 17.53 -0.47 2.71
C ARG A 106 18.39 0.71 2.24
N LYS A 107 17.82 1.92 2.23
CA LYS A 107 18.48 3.19 1.85
C LYS A 107 18.96 3.29 0.38
N THR A 108 18.36 2.55 -0.56
CA THR A 108 18.66 2.67 -2.00
C THR A 108 17.83 3.72 -2.74
N GLY A 109 16.89 4.38 -2.06
CA GLY A 109 16.10 5.49 -2.63
C GLY A 109 14.62 5.19 -2.88
N LYS A 110 14.10 4.01 -2.50
CA LYS A 110 12.69 3.61 -2.71
C LYS A 110 11.68 4.72 -2.37
N THR A 111 11.68 5.20 -1.12
CA THR A 111 10.77 6.26 -0.65
C THR A 111 10.96 7.57 -1.41
N ALA A 112 12.18 7.92 -1.81
CA ALA A 112 12.41 9.12 -2.60
C ALA A 112 11.71 9.05 -3.97
N LEU A 113 11.79 7.91 -4.66
CA LEU A 113 11.10 7.71 -5.94
C LEU A 113 9.58 7.84 -5.80
N ALA A 114 9.00 7.28 -4.74
CA ALA A 114 7.56 7.41 -4.50
C ALA A 114 7.15 8.84 -4.19
N LEU A 115 7.89 9.56 -3.34
CA LEU A 115 7.59 10.95 -3.03
C LEU A 115 7.71 11.84 -4.27
N ASP A 116 8.77 11.66 -5.08
CA ASP A 116 8.93 12.38 -6.34
C ASP A 116 7.78 12.08 -7.31
N THR A 117 7.36 10.82 -7.40
CA THR A 117 6.21 10.40 -8.22
C THR A 117 4.92 11.08 -7.75
N ILE A 118 4.64 11.10 -6.44
CA ILE A 118 3.47 11.79 -5.88
C ILE A 118 3.53 13.30 -6.16
N ILE A 119 4.68 13.93 -5.97
CA ILE A 119 4.88 15.36 -6.25
C ILE A 119 4.63 15.68 -7.73
N ASN A 120 5.04 14.79 -8.64
CA ASN A 120 4.83 14.96 -10.07
C ASN A 120 3.36 14.84 -10.51
N GLN A 121 2.46 14.35 -9.65
CA GLN A 121 1.03 14.28 -9.95
C GLN A 121 0.30 15.63 -9.81
N LYS A 122 0.99 16.69 -9.39
CA LYS A 122 0.41 18.02 -9.28
C LYS A 122 -0.17 18.48 -10.62
N GLY A 123 -1.48 18.73 -10.65
CA GLY A 123 -2.20 19.15 -11.85
C GLY A 123 -2.54 18.02 -12.84
N GLN A 124 -2.30 16.76 -12.48
CA GLN A 124 -2.59 15.59 -13.35
C GLN A 124 -3.96 14.92 -13.06
N ASP A 125 -4.74 15.49 -12.13
CA ASP A 125 -6.01 14.95 -11.60
C ASP A 125 -5.88 13.50 -11.09
N VAL A 126 -4.75 13.20 -10.40
CA VAL A 126 -4.48 11.91 -9.76
C VAL A 126 -4.46 12.09 -8.25
N ILE A 127 -5.32 11.36 -7.54
CA ILE A 127 -5.34 11.32 -6.08
C ILE A 127 -4.28 10.34 -5.60
N CYS A 128 -3.46 10.77 -4.64
CA CYS A 128 -2.35 9.97 -4.14
C CYS A 128 -2.66 9.41 -2.75
N ILE A 129 -2.20 8.20 -2.47
CA ILE A 129 -2.31 7.55 -1.16
C ILE A 129 -0.95 6.97 -0.81
N TYR A 130 -0.34 7.43 0.28
CA TYR A 130 0.92 6.90 0.80
C TYR A 130 0.66 6.11 2.08
N VAL A 131 0.80 4.79 2.00
CA VAL A 131 0.59 3.87 3.13
C VAL A 131 1.93 3.52 3.77
N ALA A 132 2.21 4.12 4.92
CA ALA A 132 3.41 3.86 5.72
C ALA A 132 3.15 2.71 6.72
N ILE A 133 3.86 1.60 6.55
CA ILE A 133 3.66 0.35 7.29
C ILE A 133 4.93 0.08 8.10
N GLY A 134 4.82 0.06 9.42
CA GLY A 134 5.94 -0.15 10.34
C GLY A 134 7.06 0.89 10.22
N GLN A 135 6.76 2.07 9.65
CA GLN A 135 7.71 3.17 9.54
C GLN A 135 7.72 3.98 10.85
N LYS A 136 8.89 4.50 11.23
CA LYS A 136 8.99 5.38 12.40
C LYS A 136 8.17 6.65 12.14
N GLU A 137 7.41 7.10 13.14
CA GLU A 137 6.60 8.32 13.06
C GLU A 137 7.41 9.54 12.58
N SER A 138 8.67 9.67 13.02
CA SER A 138 9.55 10.75 12.56
C SER A 138 9.87 10.68 11.06
N THR A 139 9.97 9.48 10.50
CA THR A 139 10.15 9.29 9.05
C THR A 139 8.88 9.67 8.29
N VAL A 140 7.72 9.23 8.76
CA VAL A 140 6.42 9.56 8.13
C VAL A 140 6.19 11.06 8.18
N LYS A 141 6.46 11.72 9.32
CA LYS A 141 6.39 13.17 9.46
C LYS A 141 7.30 13.89 8.47
N ASN A 142 8.53 13.41 8.24
CA ASN A 142 9.43 14.00 7.25
C ASN A 142 8.87 13.86 5.81
N SER A 143 8.26 12.73 5.49
CA SER A 143 7.58 12.52 4.20
C SER A 143 6.40 13.49 4.05
N VAL A 144 5.54 13.62 5.07
CA VAL A 144 4.41 14.56 5.09
C VAL A 144 4.88 16.01 4.92
N GLU A 145 5.91 16.43 5.65
CA GLU A 145 6.46 17.79 5.52
C GLU A 145 7.08 18.05 4.14
N THR A 146 7.67 17.03 3.53
CA THR A 146 8.15 17.11 2.14
C THR A 146 6.97 17.29 1.19
N LEU A 147 5.91 16.48 1.31
CA LEU A 147 4.70 16.62 0.50
C LEU A 147 4.05 17.99 0.68
N LYS A 148 3.94 18.51 1.91
CA LYS A 148 3.43 19.87 2.18
C LYS A 148 4.28 20.94 1.48
N ARG A 149 5.60 20.86 1.60
CA ARG A 149 6.54 21.83 1.00
C ARG A 149 6.34 21.96 -0.51
N TYR A 150 6.06 20.85 -1.19
CA TYR A 150 5.84 20.84 -2.64
C TYR A 150 4.35 21.04 -3.04
N GLY A 151 3.45 21.18 -2.06
CA GLY A 151 2.01 21.33 -2.29
C GLY A 151 1.35 20.05 -2.78
N ALA A 152 1.89 18.90 -2.41
CA ALA A 152 1.39 17.58 -2.80
C ALA A 152 0.36 17.02 -1.81
N MET A 153 0.31 17.55 -0.57
CA MET A 153 -0.74 17.16 0.39
C MET A 153 -2.15 17.54 -0.08
N ASP A 154 -2.30 18.55 -0.95
CA ASP A 154 -3.61 19.00 -1.47
C ASP A 154 -4.38 17.90 -2.24
N TYR A 155 -3.70 16.82 -2.63
CA TYR A 155 -4.28 15.67 -3.32
C TYR A 155 -3.76 14.33 -2.77
N THR A 156 -3.15 14.31 -1.58
CA THR A 156 -2.58 13.09 -0.98
C THR A 156 -3.22 12.73 0.35
N ILE A 157 -3.56 11.46 0.52
CA ILE A 157 -3.93 10.84 1.80
C ILE A 157 -2.70 10.09 2.33
N VAL A 158 -2.40 10.21 3.62
CA VAL A 158 -1.35 9.41 4.26
C VAL A 158 -1.99 8.46 5.27
N VAL A 159 -1.78 7.16 5.09
CA VAL A 159 -2.19 6.12 6.05
C VAL A 159 -0.96 5.67 6.81
N GLU A 160 -0.97 5.76 8.14
CA GLU A 160 0.19 5.45 8.98
C GLU A 160 -0.14 4.35 9.99
N ALA A 161 0.66 3.28 9.97
CA ALA A 161 0.71 2.26 11.02
C ALA A 161 2.16 2.13 11.51
N GLY A 162 2.50 2.83 12.59
CA GLY A 162 3.86 2.87 13.14
C GLY A 162 4.28 1.56 13.84
N PRO A 163 5.58 1.38 14.17
CA PRO A 163 6.09 0.18 14.84
C PRO A 163 5.60 0.03 16.30
N SER A 164 5.02 1.06 16.89
CA SER A 164 4.38 1.06 18.21
C SER A 164 2.95 0.50 18.17
N GLU A 165 2.33 0.46 17.00
CA GLU A 165 1.00 -0.10 16.80
C GLU A 165 1.06 -1.64 16.83
N PRO A 166 -0.01 -2.31 17.29
CA PRO A 166 -0.04 -3.77 17.30
C PRO A 166 -0.02 -4.32 15.87
N ALA A 167 0.55 -5.51 15.67
CA ALA A 167 0.67 -6.16 14.35
C ALA A 167 -0.62 -6.13 13.48
N PRO A 168 -1.84 -6.27 14.04
CA PRO A 168 -3.08 -6.16 13.29
C PRO A 168 -3.24 -4.83 12.54
N MET A 169 -2.79 -3.71 13.11
CA MET A 169 -2.85 -2.40 12.48
C MET A 169 -1.95 -2.33 11.25
N LEU A 170 -0.72 -2.85 11.34
CA LEU A 170 0.20 -2.95 10.21
C LEU A 170 -0.36 -3.88 9.12
N TYR A 171 -1.01 -4.98 9.53
CA TYR A 171 -1.65 -5.92 8.62
C TYR A 171 -2.79 -5.28 7.82
N ILE A 172 -3.67 -4.49 8.47
CA ILE A 172 -4.82 -3.87 7.78
C ILE A 172 -4.49 -2.58 7.04
N ALA A 173 -3.38 -1.90 7.33
CA ALA A 173 -3.05 -0.60 6.73
C ALA A 173 -3.11 -0.56 5.20
N PRO A 174 -2.56 -1.55 4.47
CA PRO A 174 -2.66 -1.57 3.00
C PRO A 174 -4.09 -1.75 2.50
N TYR A 175 -4.90 -2.56 3.19
CA TYR A 175 -6.30 -2.76 2.84
C TYR A 175 -7.15 -1.51 3.09
N ALA A 176 -6.87 -0.78 4.16
CA ALA A 176 -7.50 0.51 4.46
C ALA A 176 -7.17 1.55 3.38
N GLY A 177 -5.89 1.70 3.02
CA GLY A 177 -5.47 2.60 1.93
C GLY A 177 -6.10 2.21 0.59
N THR A 178 -6.17 0.90 0.29
CA THR A 178 -6.82 0.40 -0.93
C THR A 178 -8.30 0.71 -0.94
N ALA A 179 -9.02 0.54 0.18
CA ALA A 179 -10.44 0.90 0.27
C ALA A 179 -10.67 2.41 0.09
N MET A 180 -9.79 3.26 0.64
CA MET A 180 -9.83 4.71 0.41
C MET A 180 -9.60 5.05 -1.07
N GLY A 181 -8.67 4.37 -1.74
CA GLY A 181 -8.40 4.55 -3.17
C GLY A 181 -9.55 4.07 -4.05
N GLU A 182 -10.15 2.93 -3.73
CA GLU A 182 -11.28 2.38 -4.46
C GLU A 182 -12.48 3.32 -4.49
N GLU A 183 -12.74 4.09 -3.43
CA GLU A 183 -13.81 5.11 -3.46
C GLU A 183 -13.63 6.07 -4.63
N PHE A 184 -12.41 6.55 -4.87
CA PHE A 184 -12.12 7.46 -5.98
C PHE A 184 -12.11 6.72 -7.33
N MET A 185 -11.49 5.53 -7.38
CA MET A 185 -11.43 4.70 -8.60
C MET A 185 -12.83 4.40 -9.15
N TYR A 186 -13.77 3.95 -8.30
CA TYR A 186 -15.15 3.66 -8.71
C TYR A 186 -15.99 4.91 -8.98
N ASN A 187 -15.50 6.09 -8.56
CA ASN A 187 -16.08 7.39 -8.92
C ASN A 187 -15.44 7.97 -10.21
N GLY A 188 -14.68 7.17 -10.97
CA GLY A 188 -14.11 7.56 -12.26
C GLY A 188 -12.83 8.39 -12.16
N LYS A 189 -12.20 8.46 -10.97
CA LYS A 189 -10.93 9.16 -10.76
C LYS A 189 -9.75 8.22 -10.92
N ASP A 190 -8.59 8.80 -11.17
CA ASP A 190 -7.32 8.09 -11.19
C ASP A 190 -6.62 8.23 -9.83
N VAL A 191 -6.09 7.11 -9.36
CA VAL A 191 -5.48 6.99 -8.04
C VAL A 191 -4.08 6.40 -8.16
N LEU A 192 -3.14 6.96 -7.42
CA LEU A 192 -1.84 6.36 -7.16
C LEU A 192 -1.78 5.91 -5.69
N ILE A 193 -1.51 4.65 -5.44
CA ILE A 193 -1.28 4.11 -4.09
C ILE A 193 0.13 3.55 -3.94
N VAL A 194 0.83 3.96 -2.87
CA VAL A 194 2.17 3.50 -2.52
C VAL A 194 2.10 2.72 -1.22
N PHE A 195 2.74 1.55 -1.16
CA PHE A 195 2.84 0.74 0.06
C PHE A 195 4.29 0.66 0.55
N ASP A 196 4.62 1.31 1.68
CA ASP A 196 5.98 1.43 2.23
C ASP A 196 6.06 0.81 3.66
N ASP A 197 6.24 -0.50 3.84
CA ASP A 197 6.42 -1.53 2.80
C ASP A 197 5.66 -2.83 3.09
N LEU A 198 5.48 -3.65 2.04
CA LEU A 198 4.75 -4.92 2.14
C LEU A 198 5.56 -6.03 2.83
N SER A 199 6.89 -5.91 2.91
CA SER A 199 7.70 -6.83 3.71
C SER A 199 7.29 -6.76 5.19
N LYS A 200 7.09 -5.55 5.72
CA LYS A 200 6.61 -5.33 7.10
C LYS A 200 5.17 -5.77 7.30
N GLN A 201 4.30 -5.61 6.30
CA GLN A 201 2.94 -6.17 6.35
C GLN A 201 2.98 -7.70 6.47
N ALA A 202 3.81 -8.38 5.68
CA ALA A 202 3.95 -9.84 5.73
C ALA A 202 4.46 -10.31 7.09
N VAL A 203 5.43 -9.59 7.68
CA VAL A 203 5.93 -9.88 9.04
C VAL A 203 4.83 -9.75 10.08
N ALA A 204 4.00 -8.70 10.00
CA ALA A 204 2.86 -8.53 10.89
C ALA A 204 1.82 -9.65 10.70
N TYR A 205 1.54 -10.07 9.47
CA TYR A 205 0.64 -11.19 9.19
C TYR A 205 1.17 -12.53 9.73
N ARG A 206 2.49 -12.74 9.66
CA ARG A 206 3.16 -13.88 10.28
C ARG A 206 2.97 -13.88 11.79
N GLU A 207 3.19 -12.76 12.46
CA GLU A 207 3.01 -12.62 13.91
C GLU A 207 1.57 -12.98 14.32
N ILE A 208 0.57 -12.39 13.66
CA ILE A 208 -0.85 -12.67 13.89
C ILE A 208 -1.14 -14.16 13.72
N SER A 209 -0.64 -14.76 12.64
CA SER A 209 -0.90 -16.17 12.33
C SER A 209 -0.29 -17.12 13.37
N LEU A 210 0.93 -16.84 13.84
CA LEU A 210 1.58 -17.62 14.87
C LEU A 210 0.90 -17.48 16.24
N LEU A 211 0.46 -16.28 16.61
CA LEU A 211 -0.31 -16.04 17.84
C LEU A 211 -1.66 -16.78 17.82
N LEU A 212 -2.30 -16.83 16.66
CA LEU A 212 -3.51 -17.63 16.42
C LEU A 212 -3.23 -19.13 16.23
N ARG A 213 -1.99 -19.59 16.46
CA ARG A 213 -1.56 -20.99 16.35
C ARG A 213 -1.85 -21.63 15.01
N ARG A 214 -1.87 -20.84 13.93
CA ARG A 214 -1.94 -21.37 12.56
C ARG A 214 -0.62 -22.06 12.22
N PRO A 215 -0.66 -23.20 11.50
CA PRO A 215 0.55 -23.91 11.12
C PRO A 215 1.42 -23.04 10.19
N PRO A 216 2.71 -22.83 10.52
CA PRO A 216 3.62 -22.07 9.67
C PRO A 216 4.16 -22.91 8.50
N GLY A 217 4.57 -22.22 7.44
CA GLY A 217 5.27 -22.76 6.29
C GLY A 217 6.71 -22.23 6.17
N ARG A 218 7.14 -21.92 4.94
CA ARG A 218 8.49 -21.41 4.64
C ARG A 218 8.76 -20.09 5.37
N GLU A 219 9.95 -19.97 5.97
CA GLU A 219 10.36 -18.79 6.76
C GLU A 219 9.35 -18.38 7.86
N ALA A 220 8.62 -19.38 8.36
CA ALA A 220 7.55 -19.29 9.35
C ALA A 220 6.32 -18.47 8.92
N TYR A 221 6.20 -18.05 7.67
CA TYR A 221 4.99 -17.40 7.15
C TYR A 221 3.83 -18.39 7.06
N PRO A 222 2.56 -17.95 7.21
CA PRO A 222 1.40 -18.80 6.96
C PRO A 222 1.31 -19.20 5.49
N GLY A 223 0.68 -20.33 5.19
CA GLY A 223 0.61 -20.89 3.84
C GLY A 223 -0.12 -20.02 2.81
N ASP A 224 -0.89 -19.03 3.26
CA ASP A 224 -1.66 -18.10 2.44
C ASP A 224 -1.01 -16.69 2.35
N VAL A 225 0.27 -16.53 2.70
CA VAL A 225 0.98 -15.24 2.57
C VAL A 225 1.06 -14.73 1.12
N PHE A 226 1.01 -15.62 0.13
CA PHE A 226 0.85 -15.21 -1.27
C PHE A 226 -0.51 -14.54 -1.50
N TYR A 227 -1.58 -15.15 -0.95
CA TYR A 227 -2.95 -14.64 -1.08
C TYR A 227 -3.12 -13.28 -0.41
N LEU A 228 -2.42 -13.03 0.70
CA LEU A 228 -2.34 -11.72 1.35
C LEU A 228 -2.03 -10.59 0.35
N HIS A 229 -0.94 -10.72 -0.41
CA HIS A 229 -0.53 -9.67 -1.34
C HIS A 229 -1.26 -9.73 -2.67
N SER A 230 -1.64 -10.91 -3.16
CA SER A 230 -2.33 -11.03 -4.45
C SER A 230 -3.72 -10.40 -4.39
N ARG A 231 -4.51 -10.69 -3.35
CA ARG A 231 -5.84 -10.10 -3.19
C ARG A 231 -5.81 -8.59 -2.92
N LEU A 232 -4.71 -8.09 -2.33
CA LEU A 232 -4.47 -6.67 -2.15
C LEU A 232 -4.19 -5.98 -3.49
N LEU A 233 -3.18 -6.46 -4.22
CA LEU A 233 -2.70 -5.82 -5.43
C LEU A 233 -3.65 -6.01 -6.62
N GLU A 234 -4.40 -7.11 -6.69
CA GLU A 234 -5.41 -7.32 -7.73
C GLU A 234 -6.59 -6.35 -7.68
N ARG A 235 -6.79 -5.63 -6.57
CA ARG A 235 -7.78 -4.54 -6.48
C ARG A 235 -7.35 -3.27 -7.22
N SER A 236 -6.06 -3.15 -7.52
CA SER A 236 -5.50 -2.06 -8.33
C SER A 236 -5.64 -2.43 -9.80
N ALA A 237 -6.46 -1.67 -10.53
CA ALA A 237 -6.78 -1.93 -11.93
C ALA A 237 -7.23 -0.64 -12.63
N LYS A 238 -7.37 -0.71 -13.95
CA LYS A 238 -8.09 0.27 -14.76
C LYS A 238 -9.47 -0.27 -15.09
N LEU A 239 -10.51 0.40 -14.61
CA LEU A 239 -11.90 -0.01 -14.81
C LEU A 239 -12.34 0.30 -16.24
N SER A 240 -13.23 -0.51 -16.79
CA SER A 240 -13.87 -0.25 -18.08
C SER A 240 -14.72 1.03 -18.06
N ASP A 241 -14.98 1.59 -19.24
CA ASP A 241 -15.84 2.77 -19.39
C ASP A 241 -17.23 2.58 -18.78
N LYS A 242 -17.75 1.34 -18.74
CA LYS A 242 -19.04 1.00 -18.12
C LYS A 242 -19.06 1.24 -16.61
N LEU A 243 -17.90 1.16 -15.97
CA LEU A 243 -17.69 1.40 -14.55
C LEU A 243 -17.07 2.77 -14.28
N GLY A 244 -17.12 3.69 -15.25
CA GLY A 244 -16.66 5.06 -15.11
C GLY A 244 -15.20 5.30 -15.52
N GLY A 245 -14.46 4.27 -15.95
CA GLY A 245 -13.12 4.43 -16.53
C GLY A 245 -11.99 4.77 -15.56
N GLY A 246 -12.27 4.90 -14.26
CA GLY A 246 -11.27 5.24 -13.25
C GLY A 246 -10.21 4.16 -13.06
N SER A 247 -9.09 4.51 -12.46
CA SER A 247 -7.97 3.59 -12.25
C SER A 247 -7.31 3.74 -10.89
N MET A 248 -6.65 2.67 -10.45
CA MET A 248 -5.77 2.70 -9.29
C MET A 248 -4.45 2.02 -9.66
N THR A 249 -3.39 2.82 -9.78
CA THR A 249 -2.01 2.36 -9.96
C THR A 249 -1.39 2.08 -8.60
N ALA A 250 -0.76 0.92 -8.44
CA ALA A 250 -0.08 0.55 -7.20
C ALA A 250 1.43 0.53 -7.36
N ILE A 251 2.14 1.11 -6.40
CA ILE A 251 3.58 1.02 -6.24
C ILE A 251 3.89 0.34 -4.90
N PRO A 252 3.86 -1.00 -4.83
CA PRO A 252 4.28 -1.73 -3.63
C PRO A 252 5.79 -1.68 -3.45
N PHE A 253 6.25 -1.57 -2.20
CA PHE A 253 7.66 -1.73 -1.85
C PHE A 253 7.95 -3.08 -1.24
N ILE A 254 9.11 -3.61 -1.60
CA ILE A 254 9.76 -4.73 -0.91
C ILE A 254 11.17 -4.33 -0.52
N GLU A 255 11.49 -4.50 0.77
CA GLU A 255 12.86 -4.41 1.26
C GLU A 255 13.52 -5.80 1.16
N THR A 256 14.61 -5.88 0.38
CA THR A 256 15.48 -7.06 0.31
C THR A 256 16.51 -7.05 1.44
N GLN A 257 17.07 -8.22 1.72
CA GLN A 257 18.19 -8.37 2.64
C GLN A 257 19.43 -8.73 1.84
N ALA A 258 20.44 -7.86 1.85
CA ALA A 258 21.70 -8.05 1.13
C ALA A 258 21.51 -8.35 -0.38
N GLY A 259 20.56 -7.67 -1.02
CA GLY A 259 20.25 -7.83 -2.45
C GLY A 259 19.53 -9.12 -2.82
N ASP A 260 19.12 -9.95 -1.86
CA ASP A 260 18.47 -11.23 -2.18
C ASP A 260 17.03 -11.05 -2.67
N ILE A 261 16.87 -11.00 -3.99
CA ILE A 261 15.58 -10.98 -4.69
C ILE A 261 14.93 -12.36 -4.79
N SER A 262 15.65 -13.44 -4.46
CA SER A 262 15.17 -14.82 -4.53
C SER A 262 14.46 -15.28 -3.25
N ALA A 263 14.48 -14.43 -2.22
CA ALA A 263 13.77 -14.68 -0.97
C ALA A 263 12.25 -14.81 -1.17
N TYR A 264 11.58 -15.41 -0.18
CA TYR A 264 10.21 -15.88 -0.35
C TYR A 264 9.18 -14.77 -0.60
N ILE A 265 9.22 -13.68 0.16
CA ILE A 265 8.29 -12.56 -0.04
C ILE A 265 8.59 -11.77 -1.33
N PRO A 266 9.86 -11.40 -1.64
CA PRO A 266 10.20 -10.79 -2.92
C PRO A 266 9.67 -11.55 -4.14
N THR A 267 9.96 -12.86 -4.24
CA THR A 267 9.53 -13.68 -5.37
C THR A 267 8.02 -13.75 -5.52
N ASN A 268 7.28 -13.82 -4.41
CA ASN A 268 5.82 -13.74 -4.44
C ASN A 268 5.33 -12.43 -5.06
N VAL A 269 5.82 -11.27 -4.61
CA VAL A 269 5.33 -9.98 -5.09
C VAL A 269 5.77 -9.66 -6.52
N ILE A 270 6.98 -10.08 -6.93
CA ILE A 270 7.43 -10.03 -8.34
C ILE A 270 6.46 -10.81 -9.25
N SER A 271 5.94 -11.94 -8.79
CA SER A 271 5.00 -12.75 -9.59
C SER A 271 3.59 -12.16 -9.68
N ILE A 272 3.20 -11.29 -8.74
CA ILE A 272 1.88 -10.64 -8.68
C ILE A 272 1.86 -9.33 -9.48
N THR A 273 2.95 -8.58 -9.43
CA THR A 273 3.06 -7.25 -10.06
C THR A 273 3.27 -7.34 -11.57
N ASP A 274 2.95 -6.25 -12.27
CA ASP A 274 3.10 -6.09 -13.72
C ASP A 274 4.51 -5.72 -14.14
N GLY A 275 5.44 -5.66 -13.21
CA GLY A 275 6.77 -5.15 -13.45
C GLY A 275 7.48 -4.87 -12.13
N GLN A 276 8.76 -4.59 -12.25
CA GLN A 276 9.60 -4.24 -11.12
C GLN A 276 10.66 -3.22 -11.50
N ILE A 277 10.96 -2.34 -10.57
CA ILE A 277 12.10 -1.43 -10.57
C ILE A 277 13.02 -1.89 -9.45
N PHE A 278 14.19 -2.41 -9.84
CA PHE A 278 15.18 -2.91 -8.89
C PHE A 278 16.22 -1.83 -8.57
N LEU A 279 16.38 -1.53 -7.28
CA LEU A 279 17.33 -0.56 -6.77
C LEU A 279 18.51 -1.24 -6.09
N GLU A 280 19.71 -1.00 -6.61
CA GLU A 280 20.94 -1.62 -6.11
C GLU A 280 21.77 -0.67 -5.24
N ALA A 281 22.30 -1.21 -4.14
CA ALA A 281 23.20 -0.47 -3.27
C ALA A 281 24.51 -0.08 -3.97
N ASP A 282 25.07 -0.95 -4.81
CA ASP A 282 26.34 -0.69 -5.50
C ASP A 282 26.23 0.43 -6.55
N LEU A 283 25.12 0.47 -7.30
CA LEU A 283 24.80 1.61 -8.18
C LEU A 283 24.64 2.91 -7.39
N PHE A 284 23.94 2.86 -6.25
CA PHE A 284 23.76 4.03 -5.40
C PHE A 284 25.11 4.57 -4.85
N ASN A 285 25.98 3.67 -4.41
CA ASN A 285 27.28 3.98 -3.82
C ASN A 285 28.30 4.46 -4.85
N SER A 286 28.19 4.00 -6.11
CA SER A 286 29.02 4.46 -7.23
C SER A 286 28.56 5.80 -7.84
N GLY A 287 27.46 6.38 -7.33
CA GLY A 287 26.97 7.71 -7.71
C GLY A 287 25.82 7.70 -8.71
N THR A 288 25.35 6.53 -9.14
CA THR A 288 24.17 6.40 -10.01
C THR A 288 22.91 6.61 -9.18
N ARG A 289 22.21 7.73 -9.40
CA ARG A 289 20.98 8.09 -8.69
C ARG A 289 19.95 8.64 -9.68
N PRO A 290 18.76 8.02 -9.80
CA PRO A 290 18.28 6.87 -9.04
C PRO A 290 19.02 5.57 -9.38
N ALA A 291 19.18 4.69 -8.39
CA ALA A 291 20.05 3.50 -8.46
C ALA A 291 19.38 2.30 -9.15
N ILE A 292 18.74 2.55 -10.29
CA ILE A 292 17.94 1.57 -11.01
C ILE A 292 18.85 0.64 -11.82
N ASN A 293 18.76 -0.67 -11.59
CA ASN A 293 19.33 -1.66 -12.48
C ASN A 293 18.41 -1.83 -13.70
N ALA A 294 18.81 -1.27 -14.84
CA ALA A 294 18.03 -1.31 -16.08
C ALA A 294 17.90 -2.72 -16.71
N GLY A 295 18.77 -3.66 -16.36
CA GLY A 295 18.71 -5.04 -16.86
C GLY A 295 17.71 -5.91 -16.10
N GLU A 296 17.57 -5.68 -14.79
CA GLU A 296 16.64 -6.43 -13.93
C GLU A 296 15.28 -5.75 -13.78
N SER A 297 15.20 -4.45 -14.08
CA SER A 297 13.94 -3.70 -14.05
C SER A 297 13.16 -3.90 -15.35
N VAL A 298 11.86 -4.18 -15.24
CA VAL A 298 10.99 -4.53 -16.38
C VAL A 298 9.59 -3.99 -16.13
N SER A 299 8.96 -3.41 -17.16
CA SER A 299 7.53 -3.10 -17.19
C SER A 299 6.84 -4.05 -18.20
N ARG A 300 5.84 -4.80 -17.76
CA ARG A 300 5.09 -5.75 -18.63
C ARG A 300 3.92 -5.10 -19.35
N VAL A 301 3.51 -3.89 -18.95
CA VAL A 301 2.59 -3.06 -19.73
C VAL A 301 3.34 -2.48 -20.92
N GLY A 302 4.53 -1.92 -20.69
CA GLY A 302 5.35 -1.32 -21.74
C GLY A 302 4.80 -0.01 -22.30
N GLY A 303 5.31 0.40 -23.46
CA GLY A 303 4.90 1.60 -24.20
C GLY A 303 3.88 1.33 -25.29
#